data_AF-A0A540L6M9-F1
#
_entry.id   AF-A0A540L6M9-F1
#
_cell.length_a   1.000
_cell.length_b   1.000
_cell.length_c   1.000
_cell.angle_alpha   90.00
_cell.angle_beta   90.00
_cell.angle_gamma   90.00
#
_symmetry.space_group_name_H-M   'P 1'
#
loop_
_entity.id
_entity.type
_entity.pdbx_description
1 polymer ?
#
loop_
_entity_poly.entity_id
_entity_poly.type
_entity_poly.pdbx_seq_one_letter_code
_entity_poly.pdbx_strand_id
1 'polypeptide(L)'
;MRGTMGYLAPEWFSGEAITPKADVFSYGMLLIEVMLGRRNREWLEGEADRDELSRACKVVCWCIQEDENDRPTMKQVVQILEGVLDIGVPPVPQFLQRLI
;
A
#
# COMPACT_ATOMS: atom_id res chain seq x y z
N MET A 1 -2.76 23.13 -2.63
CA MET A 1 -2.51 21.77 -2.12
C MET A 1 -3.86 21.11 -1.79
N ARG A 2 -4.33 20.11 -2.55
CA ARG A 2 -5.60 19.37 -2.34
C ARG A 2 -5.41 17.86 -2.07
N GLY A 3 -5.55 17.39 -0.84
CA GLY A 3 -5.42 15.97 -0.51
C GLY A 3 -5.51 15.71 1.00
N THR A 4 -5.60 14.44 1.39
CA THR A 4 -5.71 14.05 2.82
C THR A 4 -4.33 13.71 3.36
N MET A 5 -3.86 14.50 4.34
CA MET A 5 -2.59 14.25 5.03
C MET A 5 -2.54 12.82 5.59
N GLY A 6 -1.43 12.12 5.35
CA GLY A 6 -1.27 10.70 5.69
C GLY A 6 -1.53 9.72 4.54
N TYR A 7 -2.15 10.14 3.44
CA TYR A 7 -2.33 9.32 2.23
C TYR A 7 -1.60 9.89 1.01
N LEU A 8 -1.01 11.08 1.13
CA LEU A 8 -0.35 11.76 0.03
C LEU A 8 1.00 11.10 -0.27
N ALA A 9 1.20 10.79 -1.55
CA ALA A 9 2.45 10.23 -2.05
C ALA A 9 3.61 11.26 -1.96
N PRO A 10 4.87 10.82 -1.83
CA PRO A 10 6.03 11.71 -1.69
C PRO A 10 6.18 12.72 -2.83
N GLU A 11 5.89 12.31 -4.07
CA GLU A 11 5.97 13.17 -5.26
C GLU A 11 5.05 14.39 -5.19
N TRP A 12 4.05 14.32 -4.31
CA TRP A 12 3.12 15.39 -4.04
C TRP A 12 3.74 16.58 -3.30
N PHE A 13 4.93 16.39 -2.72
CA PHE A 13 5.74 17.42 -2.08
C PHE A 13 6.99 17.79 -2.90
N SER A 14 7.45 16.93 -3.82
CA SER A 14 8.63 17.18 -4.66
C SER A 14 8.34 18.16 -5.82
N GLY A 15 7.06 18.34 -6.17
CA GLY A 15 6.65 19.18 -7.31
C GLY A 15 6.76 18.46 -8.65
N GLU A 16 7.00 17.15 -8.64
CA GLU A 16 6.96 16.29 -9.81
C GLU A 16 5.51 16.11 -10.32
N ALA A 17 5.40 15.61 -11.55
CA ALA A 17 4.08 15.33 -12.13
C ALA A 17 3.38 14.24 -11.35
N ILE A 18 2.15 14.49 -10.90
CA ILE A 18 1.34 13.47 -10.25
C ILE A 18 0.88 12.44 -11.29
N THR A 19 1.21 11.19 -11.05
CA THR A 19 0.85 10.06 -11.91
C THR A 19 -0.26 9.21 -11.25
N PRO A 20 -0.86 8.26 -11.98
CA PRO A 20 -1.76 7.27 -11.37
C PRO A 20 -1.12 6.43 -10.25
N LYS A 21 0.22 6.45 -10.09
CA LYS A 21 0.93 5.75 -8.99
C LYS A 21 0.75 6.46 -7.64
N ALA A 22 0.31 7.71 -7.63
CA ALA A 22 -0.09 8.39 -6.39
C ALA A 22 -1.32 7.74 -5.74
N ASP A 23 -2.25 7.23 -6.55
CA ASP A 23 -3.42 6.48 -6.07
C ASP A 23 -3.00 5.12 -5.48
N VAL A 24 -1.99 4.48 -6.08
CA VAL A 24 -1.41 3.22 -5.56
C VAL A 24 -0.78 3.43 -4.18
N PHE A 25 -0.04 4.53 -3.99
CA PHE A 25 0.50 4.90 -2.68
C PHE A 25 -0.62 5.13 -1.65
N SER A 26 -1.62 5.94 -2.03
CA SER A 26 -2.79 6.23 -1.19
C SER A 26 -3.52 4.95 -0.76
N TYR A 27 -3.64 4.00 -1.68
CA TYR A 27 -4.21 2.69 -1.41
C TYR A 27 -3.38 1.87 -0.41
N GLY A 28 -2.04 1.88 -0.54
CA GLY A 28 -1.14 1.25 0.43
C GLY A 28 -1.33 1.78 1.85
N MET A 29 -1.44 3.11 2.00
CA MET A 29 -1.71 3.76 3.29
C MET A 29 -3.09 3.40 3.85
N LEU A 30 -4.13 3.34 3.01
CA LEU A 30 -5.46 2.89 3.40
C LEU A 30 -5.44 1.42 3.86
N LEU A 31 -4.74 0.55 3.13
CA LEU A 31 -4.67 -0.87 3.43
C LEU A 31 -3.99 -1.14 4.79
N ILE A 32 -2.97 -0.36 5.16
CA ILE A 32 -2.39 -0.39 6.51
C ILE A 32 -3.45 -0.15 7.57
N GLU A 33 -4.30 0.86 7.40
CA GLU A 33 -5.31 1.19 8.40
C GLU A 33 -6.41 0.13 8.50
N VAL A 34 -6.74 -0.51 7.38
CA VAL A 34 -7.66 -1.66 7.32
C VAL A 34 -7.04 -2.84 8.08
N MET A 35 -5.80 -3.21 7.78
CA MET A 35 -5.12 -4.35 8.40
C MET A 35 -4.88 -4.15 9.90
N LEU A 36 -4.59 -2.92 10.34
CA LEU A 36 -4.41 -2.59 11.75
C LEU A 36 -5.74 -2.34 12.49
N GLY A 37 -6.89 -2.48 11.80
CA GLY A 37 -8.23 -2.40 12.39
C GLY A 37 -8.57 -1.05 13.03
N ARG A 38 -7.94 0.05 12.58
CA ARG A 38 -8.01 1.34 13.29
C ARG A 38 -9.30 2.13 13.06
N ARG A 39 -10.14 1.80 12.07
CA ARG A 39 -11.32 2.62 11.72
C ARG A 39 -12.67 1.89 11.58
N ASN A 40 -12.74 0.56 11.51
CA ASN A 40 -14.04 -0.11 11.29
C ASN A 40 -14.07 -1.60 11.72
N ARG A 41 -14.06 -1.89 13.03
CA ARG A 41 -14.03 -3.28 13.57
C ARG A 41 -15.31 -4.09 13.31
N GLU A 42 -16.43 -3.45 13.02
CA GLU A 42 -17.75 -4.11 12.93
C GLU A 42 -17.98 -4.90 11.63
N TRP A 43 -17.14 -4.72 10.59
CA TRP A 43 -17.35 -5.33 9.27
C TRP A 43 -16.34 -6.43 8.90
N LEU A 44 -15.39 -6.72 9.80
CA LEU A 44 -14.32 -7.70 9.58
C LEU A 44 -14.55 -8.97 10.39
N GLU A 45 -15.77 -9.51 10.38
CA GLU A 45 -16.14 -10.76 11.08
C GLU A 45 -15.59 -12.04 10.41
N GLY A 46 -14.52 -11.93 9.61
CA GLY A 46 -13.83 -13.06 8.98
C GLY A 46 -12.37 -13.14 9.40
N GLU A 47 -11.89 -14.35 9.71
CA GLU A 47 -10.46 -14.62 9.88
C GLU A 47 -9.79 -14.60 8.50
N ALA A 48 -8.92 -13.64 8.24
CA ALA A 48 -8.09 -13.64 7.03
C ALA A 48 -7.08 -14.80 7.11
N ASP A 49 -6.94 -15.56 6.01
CA ASP A 49 -5.95 -16.63 5.94
C ASP A 49 -4.52 -16.05 5.97
N ARG A 50 -3.54 -16.82 6.47
CA ARG A 50 -2.13 -16.39 6.53
C ARG A 50 -1.58 -16.00 5.17
N ASP A 51 -2.03 -16.66 4.10
CA ASP A 51 -1.59 -16.34 2.74
C ASP A 51 -2.20 -15.04 2.25
N GLU A 52 -3.47 -14.76 2.56
CA GLU A 52 -4.11 -13.46 2.27
C GLU A 52 -3.41 -12.32 3.01
N LEU A 53 -3.09 -12.53 4.29
CA LEU A 53 -2.35 -11.56 5.09
C LEU A 53 -0.94 -11.33 4.52
N SER A 54 -0.25 -12.40 4.12
CA SER A 54 1.07 -12.32 3.50
C SER A 54 1.05 -11.51 2.20
N ARG A 55 0.06 -11.76 1.32
CA ARG A 55 -0.12 -10.99 0.07
C ARG A 55 -0.47 -9.53 0.35
N ALA A 56 -1.34 -9.26 1.33
CA ALA A 56 -1.67 -7.90 1.75
C ALA A 56 -0.42 -7.15 2.27
N CYS A 57 0.41 -7.79 3.10
CA CYS A 57 1.68 -7.24 3.57
C CYS A 57 2.63 -6.90 2.40
N LYS A 58 2.77 -7.80 1.42
CA LYS A 58 3.57 -7.54 0.21
C LYS A 58 3.03 -6.34 -0.55
N VAL A 59 1.71 -6.26 -0.78
CA VAL A 59 1.05 -5.15 -1.47
C VAL A 59 1.31 -3.83 -0.75
N VAL A 60 1.10 -3.78 0.57
CA VAL A 60 1.39 -2.58 1.36
C VAL A 60 2.82 -2.12 1.10
N CYS A 61 3.80 -2.98 1.33
CA CYS A 61 5.20 -2.62 1.20
C CYS A 61 5.56 -2.15 -0.22
N TRP A 62 5.06 -2.80 -1.27
CA TRP A 62 5.29 -2.36 -2.65
C TRP A 62 4.58 -1.05 -3.00
N CYS A 63 3.38 -0.81 -2.48
CA CYS A 63 2.62 0.40 -2.76
C CYS A 63 3.22 1.67 -2.11
N ILE A 64 3.81 1.54 -0.92
CA ILE A 64 4.32 2.69 -0.15
C ILE A 64 5.80 3.00 -0.41
N GLN A 65 6.34 2.57 -1.56
CA GLN A 65 7.71 2.91 -1.97
C GLN A 65 7.84 4.40 -2.29
N GLU A 66 9.01 4.96 -1.98
CA GLU A 66 9.33 6.36 -2.28
C GLU A 66 9.36 6.59 -3.78
N ASP A 67 10.09 5.76 -4.54
CA ASP A 67 10.13 5.82 -6.00
C ASP A 67 8.83 5.27 -6.60
N GLU A 68 8.15 6.07 -7.42
CA GLU A 68 6.90 5.68 -8.07
C GLU A 68 7.07 4.52 -9.08
N ASN A 69 8.28 4.33 -9.61
CA ASN A 69 8.59 3.28 -10.58
C ASN A 69 8.64 1.90 -9.94
N ASP A 70 8.99 1.83 -8.66
CA ASP A 70 8.99 0.59 -7.88
C ASP A 70 7.57 0.15 -7.51
N ARG A 71 6.62 1.09 -7.47
CA ARG A 71 5.23 0.77 -7.14
C ARG A 71 4.60 -0.06 -8.26
N PRO A 72 3.78 -1.08 -7.97
CA PRO A 72 3.04 -1.83 -8.97
C PRO A 72 1.95 -0.99 -9.64
N THR A 73 1.37 -1.47 -10.74
CA THR A 73 0.13 -0.90 -11.28
C THR A 73 -1.07 -1.33 -10.45
N MET A 74 -2.17 -0.59 -10.52
CA MET A 74 -3.37 -0.97 -9.79
C MET A 74 -3.89 -2.36 -10.20
N LYS A 75 -3.75 -2.71 -11.48
CA LYS A 75 -4.03 -4.06 -11.98
C LYS A 75 -3.19 -5.13 -11.29
N GLN A 76 -1.88 -4.91 -11.19
CA GLN A 76 -0.98 -5.86 -10.53
C GLN A 76 -1.31 -6.02 -9.04
N VAL A 77 -1.65 -4.94 -8.35
CA VAL A 77 -2.07 -5.02 -6.93
C VAL A 77 -3.29 -5.92 -6.76
N VAL A 78 -4.33 -5.76 -7.59
CA VAL A 78 -5.50 -6.64 -7.55
C VAL A 78 -5.10 -8.09 -7.80
N GLN A 79 -4.29 -8.34 -8.83
CA GLN A 79 -3.81 -9.69 -9.15
C GLN A 79 -2.99 -10.32 -8.00
N ILE A 80 -2.20 -9.53 -7.27
CA ILE A 80 -1.46 -10.01 -6.09
C ILE A 80 -2.44 -10.36 -4.96
N LEU A 81 -3.43 -9.51 -4.67
CA LEU A 81 -4.43 -9.78 -3.63
C LEU A 81 -5.24 -11.04 -3.94
N GLU A 82 -5.65 -11.21 -5.19
CA GLU A 82 -6.36 -12.41 -5.70
C GLU A 82 -5.47 -13.67 -5.72
N GLY A 83 -4.16 -13.54 -5.49
CA GLY A 83 -3.21 -14.66 -5.54
C GLY A 83 -2.86 -15.15 -6.94
N VAL A 84 -3.20 -14.37 -7.98
CA VAL A 84 -2.93 -14.68 -9.39
C VAL A 84 -1.50 -14.29 -9.79
N LEU A 85 -0.94 -13.27 -9.13
CA LEU A 85 0.41 -12.78 -9.38
C LEU A 85 1.24 -12.87 -8.10
N ASP A 86 2.30 -13.68 -8.12
CA ASP A 86 3.33 -13.63 -7.08
C ASP A 86 4.40 -12.59 -7.44
N ILE A 87 4.70 -11.74 -6.47
CA ILE A 87 5.75 -10.73 -6.57
C ILE A 87 6.82 -11.06 -5.52
N GLY A 88 8.06 -10.77 -5.88
CA GLY A 88 9.19 -10.90 -4.97
C GLY A 88 9.04 -10.07 -3.70
N VAL A 89 9.98 -10.26 -2.78
CA VAL A 89 9.99 -9.53 -1.51
C VAL A 89 10.21 -8.03 -1.79
N PRO A 90 9.31 -7.15 -1.32
CA PRO A 90 9.51 -5.71 -1.47
C PRO A 90 10.71 -5.22 -0.67
N PRO A 91 11.41 -4.17 -1.13
CA PRO A 91 12.35 -3.46 -0.28
C PRO A 91 11.58 -2.89 0.92
N VAL A 92 12.17 -2.96 2.12
CA VAL A 92 11.55 -2.42 3.33
C VAL A 92 11.35 -0.91 3.14
N PRO A 93 10.10 -0.41 3.11
CA PRO A 93 9.86 1.02 2.96
C PRO A 93 10.56 1.80 4.06
N GLN A 94 11.18 2.93 3.72
CA GLN A 94 11.90 3.78 4.70
C GLN A 94 11.01 4.21 5.87
N PHE A 95 9.71 4.41 5.62
CA PHE A 95 8.76 4.73 6.68
C PHE A 95 8.72 3.65 7.78
N LEU A 96 8.80 2.35 7.43
CA LEU A 96 8.87 1.27 8.41
C LEU A 96 10.21 1.21 9.12
N GLN A 97 11.32 1.60 8.46
CA GLN A 97 12.63 1.68 9.11
C GLN A 97 12.68 2.74 10.23
N ARG A 98 11.82 3.77 10.18
CA ARG A 98 11.73 4.82 11.20
C ARG A 98 10.88 4.43 12.42
N LEU A 99 10.19 3.28 12.38
CA LEU A 99 9.38 2.76 13.48
C LEU A 99 10.12 1.75 14.35
N ILE A 100 11.39 1.44 14.02
CA ILE A 100 12.27 0.49 14.72
C ILE A 100 13.41 1.23 15.40
#